data_AF-A0A8H7SZL3-F1
#
_entry.id   AF-A0A8H7SZL3-F1
#
_cell.length_a   1.000
_cell.length_b   1.000
_cell.length_c   1.000
_cell.angle_alpha   90.00
_cell.angle_beta   90.00
_cell.angle_gamma   90.00
#
_symmetry.space_group_name_H-M   'P 1'
#
loop_
_entity.id
_entity.type
_entity.pdbx_description
1 polymer ?
#
loop_
_entity_poly.entity_id
_entity_poly.type
_entity_poly.pdbx_seq_one_letter_code
_entity_poly.pdbx_strand_id
1 'polypeptide(L)'
;MVSIKISKAMLIAAFLSQTLAHPGHDLTQEIAERSAFIQNSKRASNCDVALRKRGIDSKQQERRRRAIQEARAARGLPQKTDVMRCDATDVSHLSSLDVTPTTSNVEALIFDNSTCVLSPEGEEGPYYVKGEYIRSNITESEPGVSVTWDLQFIDVNTCEPIENLTSDIWHCNATGVYAGVVATGNGDSTDESNIDKTFLRGLQTTDSDGVVQYESIFPGYYSGRATHVHVETHLNGTVLPNGTYTGGSIAHIGQFFFDQDLITEVNTLTPYSDNTNTITTNADDRVVQGELDNDSDPFLNYVLLGDSVSDGLFMWVTLYVDTSASYTSSPASELTADGGVAVSGGTSSGSSGGTGSDGSGGNGTMPSGAAPSGAVPSGSVSGTIGGSNATVSTATAASSGSTIVSTSGGNRKRVFGFLF
;
A
#
# COMPACT_ATOMS: atom_id res chain seq x y z
N MET A 1 43.10 -4.56 59.80
CA MET A 1 42.73 -3.69 58.67
C MET A 1 41.87 -4.49 57.71
N VAL A 2 40.70 -3.95 57.40
CA VAL A 2 39.56 -4.60 56.73
C VAL A 2 39.89 -4.86 55.26
N SER A 3 39.70 -6.09 54.78
CA SER A 3 39.81 -6.41 53.35
C SER A 3 38.43 -6.29 52.71
N ILE A 4 38.22 -5.21 51.95
CA ILE A 4 36.98 -4.87 51.27
C ILE A 4 36.87 -5.67 49.98
N LYS A 5 35.77 -6.42 49.83
CA LYS A 5 35.36 -7.07 48.58
C LYS A 5 34.92 -5.99 47.58
N ILE A 6 35.45 -6.01 46.36
CA ILE A 6 34.84 -5.31 45.21
C ILE A 6 34.65 -6.32 44.07
N SER A 7 33.38 -6.60 43.83
CA SER A 7 32.82 -7.41 42.75
C SER A 7 33.11 -6.75 41.40
N LYS A 8 33.70 -7.49 40.44
CA LYS A 8 33.73 -7.07 39.04
C LYS A 8 32.44 -7.53 38.36
N ALA A 9 31.42 -6.69 38.40
CA ALA A 9 30.33 -6.73 37.44
C ALA A 9 30.83 -6.09 36.14
N MET A 10 30.99 -6.88 35.08
CA MET A 10 31.07 -6.34 33.72
C MET A 10 29.65 -5.90 33.35
N LEU A 11 29.45 -4.58 33.25
CA LEU A 11 28.29 -3.99 32.60
C LEU A 11 28.30 -4.43 31.12
N ILE A 12 27.35 -5.28 30.75
CA ILE A 12 26.83 -5.31 29.39
C ILE A 12 25.88 -4.10 29.31
N ALA A 13 26.40 -2.96 28.85
CA ALA A 13 25.55 -1.88 28.38
C ALA A 13 24.97 -2.35 27.04
N ALA A 14 23.81 -3.01 27.10
CA ALA A 14 22.97 -3.17 25.94
C ALA A 14 22.60 -1.76 25.45
N PHE A 15 23.10 -1.40 24.26
CA PHE A 15 22.54 -0.31 23.48
C PHE A 15 21.08 -0.67 23.21
N LEU A 16 20.18 -0.23 24.08
CA LEU A 16 18.80 0.03 23.71
C LEU A 16 18.85 1.21 22.74
N SER A 17 18.90 0.89 21.44
CA SER A 17 18.45 1.81 20.41
C SER A 17 17.01 2.17 20.75
N GLN A 18 16.83 3.36 21.31
CA GLN A 18 15.51 3.95 21.48
C GLN A 18 14.99 4.23 20.08
N THR A 19 14.17 3.32 19.56
CA THR A 19 13.23 3.64 18.51
C THR A 19 12.33 4.74 19.07
N LEU A 20 12.50 5.96 18.58
CA LEU A 20 11.60 7.06 18.84
C LEU A 20 10.24 6.70 18.24
N ALA A 21 9.39 6.05 19.05
CA ALA A 21 7.97 5.94 18.78
C ALA A 21 7.39 7.36 18.79
N HIS A 22 6.70 7.74 17.72
CA HIS A 22 6.07 9.05 17.58
C HIS A 22 4.99 9.26 18.66
N PRO A 23 4.79 10.50 19.17
CA PRO A 23 3.73 10.78 20.14
C PRO A 23 2.35 10.66 19.47
N GLY A 24 1.53 9.70 19.92
CA GLY A 24 0.15 9.51 19.46
C GLY A 24 -0.14 8.18 18.74
N HIS A 25 0.86 7.30 18.60
CA HIS A 25 0.69 5.98 17.95
C HIS A 25 0.18 4.92 18.94
N ASP A 26 -0.97 4.30 18.66
CA ASP A 26 -1.43 3.12 19.42
C ASP A 26 -0.66 1.88 18.92
N LEU A 27 0.37 1.49 19.68
CA LEU A 27 1.16 0.28 19.43
C LEU A 27 0.28 -0.98 19.33
N THR A 28 -0.90 -0.99 19.94
CA THR A 28 -1.84 -2.12 19.87
C THR A 28 -2.46 -2.23 18.49
N GLN A 29 -2.78 -1.10 17.86
CA GLN A 29 -3.31 -1.03 16.50
C GLN A 29 -2.25 -1.45 15.49
N GLU A 30 -1.02 -0.91 15.58
CA GLU A 30 0.12 -1.29 14.74
C GLU A 30 0.43 -2.80 14.83
N ILE A 31 0.38 -3.38 16.03
CA ILE A 31 0.59 -4.83 16.21
C ILE A 31 -0.55 -5.64 15.58
N ALA A 32 -1.79 -5.17 15.67
CA ALA A 32 -2.94 -5.84 15.06
C ALA A 32 -2.88 -5.81 13.53
N GLU A 33 -2.53 -4.66 12.95
CA GLU A 33 -2.30 -4.47 11.51
C GLU A 33 -1.17 -5.35 11.00
N ARG A 34 0.00 -5.33 11.65
CA ARG A 34 1.13 -6.22 11.31
C ARG A 34 0.75 -7.70 11.46
N SER A 35 -0.02 -8.07 12.47
CA SER A 35 -0.47 -9.45 12.67
C SER A 35 -1.45 -9.90 11.58
N ALA A 36 -2.40 -9.04 11.21
CA ALA A 36 -3.33 -9.27 10.12
C ALA A 36 -2.60 -9.39 8.78
N PHE A 37 -1.59 -8.55 8.56
CA PHE A 37 -0.74 -8.62 7.37
C PHE A 37 -0.04 -9.98 7.25
N ILE A 38 0.67 -10.39 8.30
CA ILE A 38 1.41 -11.66 8.29
C ILE A 38 0.45 -12.83 8.04
N GLN A 39 -0.78 -12.76 8.54
CA GLN A 39 -1.82 -13.77 8.27
C GLN A 39 -2.30 -13.71 6.81
N ASN A 40 -2.55 -12.53 6.26
CA ASN A 40 -2.94 -12.33 4.86
C ASN A 40 -1.85 -12.78 3.90
N SER A 41 -0.59 -12.40 4.14
CA SER A 41 0.58 -12.79 3.34
C SER A 41 0.78 -14.31 3.34
N LYS A 42 0.63 -14.97 4.50
CA LYS A 42 0.63 -16.44 4.57
C LYS A 42 -0.55 -17.07 3.82
N ARG A 43 -1.74 -16.47 3.87
CA ARG A 43 -2.91 -16.98 3.15
C ARG A 43 -2.74 -16.82 1.63
N ALA A 44 -2.28 -15.66 1.19
CA ALA A 44 -2.02 -15.34 -0.21
C ALA A 44 -0.94 -16.25 -0.83
N SER A 45 0.19 -16.45 -0.15
CA SER A 45 1.24 -17.39 -0.61
C SER A 45 0.76 -18.84 -0.73
N ASN A 46 -0.34 -19.21 -0.07
CA ASN A 46 -0.96 -20.52 -0.24
C ASN A 46 -1.93 -20.60 -1.43
N CYS A 47 -2.25 -19.47 -2.08
CA CYS A 47 -3.20 -19.43 -3.19
C CYS A 47 -2.61 -19.88 -4.52
N ASP A 48 -1.29 -19.83 -4.72
CA ASP A 48 -0.67 -20.10 -6.03
C ASP A 48 -1.01 -21.50 -6.59
N VAL A 49 -1.00 -22.53 -5.74
CA VAL A 49 -1.37 -23.89 -6.15
C VAL A 49 -2.84 -23.97 -6.58
N ALA A 50 -3.73 -23.26 -5.88
CA ALA A 50 -5.15 -23.22 -6.18
C ALA A 50 -5.42 -22.47 -7.50
N LEU A 51 -4.79 -21.30 -7.69
CA LEU A 51 -4.91 -20.48 -8.89
C LEU A 51 -4.46 -21.26 -10.14
N ARG A 52 -3.31 -21.92 -10.07
CA ARG A 52 -2.79 -22.81 -11.13
C ARG A 52 -3.73 -23.94 -11.46
N LYS A 53 -4.18 -24.67 -10.44
CA LYS A 53 -5.08 -25.82 -10.62
C LYS A 53 -6.42 -25.42 -11.24
N ARG A 54 -6.91 -24.22 -10.92
CA ARG A 54 -8.14 -23.63 -11.48
C ARG A 54 -7.94 -23.02 -12.87
N GLY A 55 -6.70 -22.97 -13.39
CA GLY A 55 -6.37 -22.38 -14.68
C GLY A 55 -6.45 -20.85 -14.72
N ILE A 56 -6.48 -20.20 -13.54
CA ILE A 56 -6.62 -18.75 -13.44
C ILE A 56 -5.39 -18.06 -14.03
N ASP A 57 -4.17 -18.54 -13.75
CA ASP A 57 -2.92 -17.98 -14.31
C ASP A 57 -2.92 -18.00 -15.84
N SER A 58 -3.42 -19.09 -16.44
CA SER A 58 -3.50 -19.21 -17.91
C SER A 58 -4.51 -18.21 -18.49
N LYS A 59 -5.65 -18.03 -17.83
CA LYS A 59 -6.63 -17.00 -18.21
C LYS A 59 -6.07 -15.60 -18.08
N GLN A 60 -5.32 -15.31 -17.00
CA GLN A 60 -4.67 -14.02 -16.80
C GLN A 60 -3.69 -13.70 -17.93
N GLN A 61 -2.82 -14.65 -18.28
CA GLN A 61 -1.85 -14.48 -19.36
C GLN A 61 -2.54 -14.24 -20.70
N GLU A 62 -3.59 -15.01 -21.00
CA GLU A 62 -4.39 -14.84 -22.22
C GLU A 62 -5.08 -13.46 -22.28
N ARG A 63 -5.71 -13.05 -21.17
CA ARG A 63 -6.36 -11.74 -21.04
C ARG A 63 -5.36 -10.62 -21.25
N ARG A 64 -4.24 -10.62 -20.51
CA ARG A 64 -3.19 -9.59 -20.60
C ARG A 64 -2.60 -9.54 -22.01
N ARG A 65 -2.35 -10.69 -22.64
CA ARG A 65 -1.89 -10.75 -24.03
C ARG A 65 -2.88 -10.07 -24.98
N ARG A 66 -4.18 -10.37 -24.86
CA ARG A 66 -5.22 -9.73 -25.67
C ARG A 66 -5.29 -8.22 -25.39
N ALA A 67 -5.27 -7.81 -24.13
CA ALA A 67 -5.32 -6.40 -23.73
C ALA A 67 -4.10 -5.61 -24.25
N ILE A 68 -2.90 -6.19 -24.21
CA ILE A 68 -1.69 -5.61 -24.82
C ILE A 68 -1.88 -5.46 -26.34
N GLN A 69 -2.40 -6.49 -27.03
CA GLN A 69 -2.64 -6.43 -28.47
C GLN A 69 -3.65 -5.33 -28.84
N GLU A 70 -4.73 -5.21 -28.07
CA GLU A 70 -5.74 -4.16 -28.21
C GLU A 70 -5.17 -2.77 -27.91
N ALA A 71 -4.40 -2.62 -26.83
CA ALA A 71 -3.75 -1.36 -26.46
C ALA A 71 -2.74 -0.89 -27.52
N ARG A 72 -1.97 -1.80 -28.12
CA ARG A 72 -1.08 -1.51 -29.26
C ARG A 72 -1.89 -1.11 -30.50
N ALA A 73 -2.95 -1.85 -30.82
CA ALA A 73 -3.78 -1.58 -31.98
C ALA A 73 -4.47 -0.21 -31.90
N ALA A 74 -5.01 0.14 -30.73
CA ALA A 74 -5.61 1.45 -30.47
C ALA A 74 -4.63 2.61 -30.67
N ARG A 75 -3.32 2.36 -30.50
CA ARG A 75 -2.23 3.32 -30.67
C ARG A 75 -1.56 3.26 -32.05
N GLY A 76 -2.07 2.44 -32.97
CA GLY A 76 -1.49 2.26 -34.30
C GLY A 76 -0.09 1.62 -34.30
N LEU A 77 0.29 0.97 -33.20
CA LEU A 77 1.60 0.34 -33.05
C LEU A 77 1.62 -1.05 -33.73
N PRO A 78 2.75 -1.47 -34.31
CA PRO A 78 2.87 -2.80 -34.91
C PRO A 78 2.61 -3.88 -33.86
N GLN A 79 2.01 -5.00 -34.23
CA GLN A 79 1.82 -6.12 -33.31
C GLN A 79 3.15 -6.86 -33.13
N LYS A 80 3.59 -7.08 -31.89
CA LYS A 80 4.75 -7.94 -31.59
C LYS A 80 4.28 -9.40 -31.68
N THR A 81 4.90 -10.21 -32.53
CA THR A 81 4.49 -11.61 -32.80
C THR A 81 4.89 -12.59 -31.70
N ASP A 82 5.75 -12.18 -30.78
CA ASP A 82 6.21 -13.00 -29.66
C ASP A 82 6.20 -12.16 -28.39
N VAL A 83 5.23 -12.41 -27.49
CA VAL A 83 5.47 -12.16 -26.07
C VAL A 83 6.22 -13.40 -25.60
N MET A 84 7.54 -13.37 -25.73
CA MET A 84 8.41 -14.42 -25.23
C MET A 84 8.05 -14.65 -23.76
N ARG A 85 7.76 -15.91 -23.41
CA ARG A 85 7.48 -16.34 -22.05
C ARG A 85 8.80 -16.29 -21.28
N CYS A 86 9.11 -15.14 -20.70
CA CYS A 86 10.31 -14.97 -19.87
C CYS A 86 10.11 -15.71 -18.54
N ASP A 87 11.05 -16.61 -18.26
CA ASP A 87 11.21 -17.35 -17.01
C ASP A 87 12.10 -16.49 -16.08
N ALA A 88 11.66 -16.26 -14.85
CA ALA A 88 12.15 -15.19 -13.98
C ALA A 88 13.47 -15.57 -13.29
N THR A 89 14.57 -14.86 -13.59
CA THR A 89 15.69 -14.66 -12.66
C THR A 89 16.39 -13.32 -12.91
N ASP A 90 16.52 -12.56 -11.82
CA ASP A 90 17.27 -11.33 -11.56
C ASP A 90 16.52 -9.99 -11.69
N VAL A 91 16.51 -9.29 -10.54
CA VAL A 91 15.60 -8.23 -10.08
C VAL A 91 15.54 -7.02 -11.03
N SER A 92 14.47 -6.99 -11.83
CA SER A 92 13.88 -5.84 -12.53
C SER A 92 12.47 -6.26 -12.97
N HIS A 93 11.42 -5.44 -12.79
CA HIS A 93 10.07 -5.79 -13.27
C HIS A 93 9.93 -5.62 -14.80
N LEU A 94 11.02 -5.26 -15.49
CA LEU A 94 11.13 -5.21 -16.95
C LEU A 94 11.53 -6.59 -17.53
N SER A 95 10.61 -7.25 -18.21
CA SER A 95 10.81 -8.59 -18.79
C SER A 95 11.76 -8.59 -20.01
N SER A 96 12.83 -9.42 -20.01
CA SER A 96 13.80 -9.47 -21.11
C SER A 96 14.60 -10.78 -21.41
N LEU A 97 14.24 -12.03 -21.01
CA LEU A 97 15.20 -13.18 -21.13
C LEU A 97 14.72 -14.64 -21.45
N ASP A 98 15.68 -15.42 -21.98
CA ASP A 98 15.69 -16.84 -22.41
C ASP A 98 16.24 -17.81 -21.32
N VAL A 99 15.56 -18.93 -21.01
CA VAL A 99 16.03 -19.99 -20.07
C VAL A 99 15.76 -21.42 -20.61
N THR A 100 16.64 -22.39 -20.31
CA THR A 100 16.56 -23.79 -20.78
C THR A 100 16.30 -24.82 -19.66
N PRO A 101 15.83 -26.06 -19.99
CA PRO A 101 15.21 -27.00 -19.04
C PRO A 101 16.11 -27.69 -18.00
N THR A 102 17.37 -27.27 -17.82
CA THR A 102 18.33 -27.96 -16.93
C THR A 102 18.74 -27.16 -15.69
N THR A 103 18.08 -26.03 -15.40
CA THR A 103 18.36 -25.22 -14.22
C THR A 103 17.80 -25.88 -12.96
N SER A 104 18.67 -26.15 -11.98
CA SER A 104 18.27 -26.65 -10.65
C SER A 104 17.59 -25.55 -9.83
N ASN A 105 16.53 -25.89 -9.07
CA ASN A 105 15.61 -24.99 -8.34
C ASN A 105 14.56 -24.24 -9.19
N VAL A 106 14.21 -24.77 -10.36
CA VAL A 106 13.15 -24.19 -11.22
C VAL A 106 11.76 -24.14 -10.56
N GLU A 107 11.51 -24.95 -9.52
CA GLU A 107 10.26 -24.89 -8.74
C GLU A 107 10.19 -23.72 -7.75
N ALA A 108 11.27 -22.95 -7.56
CA ALA A 108 11.21 -21.67 -6.84
C ALA A 108 11.04 -20.48 -7.81
N LEU A 109 11.37 -20.68 -9.09
CA LEU A 109 11.41 -19.64 -10.13
C LEU A 109 10.12 -19.62 -10.98
N ILE A 110 9.49 -20.78 -11.19
CA ILE A 110 8.19 -20.89 -11.87
C ILE A 110 7.05 -20.34 -10.98
N PHE A 111 7.29 -20.08 -9.70
CA PHE A 111 6.31 -19.57 -8.73
C PHE A 111 6.41 -18.08 -8.46
N ASP A 112 7.26 -17.34 -9.18
CA ASP A 112 7.29 -15.87 -9.09
C ASP A 112 6.12 -15.25 -9.89
N ASN A 113 4.92 -15.56 -9.42
CA ASN A 113 3.78 -14.68 -9.54
C ASN A 113 4.06 -13.63 -8.46
N SER A 114 4.56 -12.45 -8.81
CA SER A 114 4.81 -11.36 -7.84
C SER A 114 3.55 -11.17 -7.00
N THR A 115 3.49 -11.82 -5.83
CA THR A 115 2.31 -11.84 -4.98
C THR A 115 2.33 -10.52 -4.25
N CYS A 116 1.73 -9.50 -4.85
CA CYS A 116 1.51 -8.23 -4.18
C CYS A 116 0.42 -8.43 -3.13
N VAL A 117 0.86 -8.84 -1.95
CA VAL A 117 0.07 -8.71 -0.74
C VAL A 117 0.45 -7.37 -0.17
N LEU A 118 -0.33 -6.32 -0.49
CA LEU A 118 -0.17 -5.04 0.19
C LEU A 118 -0.43 -5.21 1.69
N SER A 119 0.14 -4.33 2.51
CA SER A 119 -0.28 -4.25 3.92
C SER A 119 -1.81 -4.15 4.01
N PRO A 120 -2.46 -4.84 4.97
CA PRO A 120 -3.92 -4.88 5.09
C PRO A 120 -4.52 -3.47 5.23
N GLU A 121 -3.72 -2.53 5.72
CA GLU A 121 -3.96 -1.09 5.64
C GLU A 121 -2.68 -0.44 5.10
N GLY A 122 -2.74 0.06 3.86
CA GLY A 122 -1.78 1.02 3.34
C GLY A 122 -2.27 2.45 3.56
N GLU A 123 -1.42 3.44 3.31
CA GLU A 123 -1.76 4.84 3.53
C GLU A 123 -2.80 5.34 2.50
N GLU A 124 -4.00 5.76 2.94
CA GLU A 124 -5.00 6.44 2.09
C GLU A 124 -4.42 7.74 1.51
N GLY A 125 -3.68 8.49 2.33
CA GLY A 125 -3.14 9.80 1.96
C GLY A 125 -4.21 10.91 1.98
N PRO A 126 -3.79 12.18 1.81
CA PRO A 126 -4.63 13.34 2.11
C PRO A 126 -5.58 13.75 0.97
N TYR A 127 -5.67 12.96 -0.10
CA TYR A 127 -6.30 13.37 -1.37
C TYR A 127 -7.38 12.42 -1.87
N TYR A 128 -7.91 11.54 -1.00
CA TYR A 128 -9.05 10.71 -1.34
C TYR A 128 -10.31 11.57 -1.52
N VAL A 129 -11.08 11.27 -2.57
CA VAL A 129 -12.35 11.94 -2.88
C VAL A 129 -13.43 10.88 -2.91
N LYS A 130 -14.47 11.05 -2.11
CA LYS A 130 -15.57 10.09 -2.03
C LYS A 130 -16.57 10.32 -3.16
N GLY A 131 -17.15 9.24 -3.68
CA GLY A 131 -18.34 9.29 -4.54
C GLY A 131 -18.04 9.54 -6.02
N GLU A 132 -16.87 9.11 -6.49
CA GLU A 132 -16.43 9.36 -7.85
C GLU A 132 -17.15 8.50 -8.91
N TYR A 133 -16.79 8.70 -10.18
CA TYR A 133 -17.43 8.07 -11.34
C TYR A 133 -16.95 6.64 -11.59
N ILE A 134 -17.88 5.77 -11.99
CA ILE A 134 -17.59 4.46 -12.56
C ILE A 134 -17.20 4.63 -14.03
N ARG A 135 -15.91 4.42 -14.37
CA ARG A 135 -15.39 4.62 -15.72
C ARG A 135 -14.06 3.89 -15.94
N SER A 136 -13.85 3.41 -17.16
CA SER A 136 -12.58 2.78 -17.55
C SER A 136 -11.51 3.80 -17.93
N ASN A 137 -11.85 4.86 -18.67
CA ASN A 137 -10.89 5.93 -18.97
C ASN A 137 -11.01 7.05 -17.95
N ILE A 138 -9.95 7.26 -17.18
CA ILE A 138 -9.85 8.29 -16.14
C ILE A 138 -8.98 9.48 -16.55
N THR A 139 -8.41 9.46 -17.76
CA THR A 139 -7.41 10.44 -18.23
C THR A 139 -7.97 11.86 -18.33
N GLU A 140 -9.22 12.00 -18.78
CA GLU A 140 -9.82 13.27 -19.19
C GLU A 140 -8.92 14.04 -20.17
N SER A 141 -8.45 15.24 -19.80
CA SER A 141 -7.59 16.09 -20.64
C SER A 141 -6.15 16.13 -20.15
N GLU A 142 -5.76 15.30 -19.18
CA GLU A 142 -4.43 15.35 -18.59
C GLU A 142 -3.37 14.79 -19.57
N PRO A 143 -2.32 15.58 -19.89
CA PRO A 143 -1.23 15.11 -20.74
C PRO A 143 -0.27 14.20 -19.95
N GLY A 144 0.25 13.17 -20.61
CA GLY A 144 1.25 12.28 -20.02
C GLY A 144 1.53 11.03 -20.86
N VAL A 145 2.41 10.17 -20.35
CA VAL A 145 2.68 8.84 -20.89
C VAL A 145 1.43 7.99 -20.66
N SER A 146 0.81 7.50 -21.73
CA SER A 146 -0.42 6.71 -21.61
C SER A 146 -0.20 5.35 -20.95
N VAL A 147 -1.11 4.95 -20.06
CA VAL A 147 -1.03 3.68 -19.33
C VAL A 147 -2.37 2.95 -19.40
N THR A 148 -2.31 1.67 -19.79
CA THR A 148 -3.40 0.70 -19.60
C THR A 148 -3.10 -0.11 -18.34
N TRP A 149 -4.01 -0.09 -17.37
CA TRP A 149 -3.89 -0.79 -16.08
C TRP A 149 -4.74 -2.06 -16.09
N ASP A 150 -4.21 -3.17 -15.56
CA ASP A 150 -4.91 -4.44 -15.36
C ASP A 150 -4.73 -4.88 -13.90
N LEU A 151 -5.73 -4.60 -13.08
CA LEU A 151 -5.72 -4.93 -11.65
C LEU A 151 -6.61 -6.14 -11.42
N GLN A 152 -6.05 -7.19 -10.82
CA GLN A 152 -6.80 -8.38 -10.44
C GLN A 152 -6.89 -8.51 -8.93
N PHE A 153 -8.05 -8.91 -8.42
CA PHE A 153 -8.32 -9.07 -7.00
C PHE A 153 -8.68 -10.52 -6.69
N ILE A 154 -7.91 -11.13 -5.78
CA ILE A 154 -8.09 -12.51 -5.32
C ILE A 154 -8.42 -12.49 -3.81
N ASP A 155 -9.42 -13.25 -3.41
CA ASP A 155 -9.76 -13.41 -1.99
C ASP A 155 -8.72 -14.30 -1.32
N VAL A 156 -8.05 -13.78 -0.28
CA VAL A 156 -7.05 -14.56 0.48
C VAL A 156 -7.64 -15.76 1.20
N ASN A 157 -8.94 -15.77 1.48
CA ASN A 157 -9.61 -16.83 2.22
C ASN A 157 -10.03 -18.00 1.34
N THR A 158 -10.37 -17.74 0.08
CA THR A 158 -10.90 -18.76 -0.85
C THR A 158 -9.96 -19.05 -2.02
N CYS A 159 -8.98 -18.17 -2.25
CA CYS A 159 -8.10 -18.14 -3.40
C CYS A 159 -8.87 -18.05 -4.73
N GLU A 160 -10.05 -17.44 -4.71
CA GLU A 160 -10.91 -17.23 -5.88
C GLU A 160 -10.87 -15.75 -6.28
N PRO A 161 -11.03 -15.44 -7.59
CA PRO A 161 -11.20 -14.06 -8.01
C PRO A 161 -12.44 -13.45 -7.36
N ILE A 162 -12.33 -12.19 -6.95
CA ILE A 162 -13.43 -11.48 -6.30
C ILE A 162 -14.26 -10.79 -7.37
N GLU A 163 -15.42 -11.36 -7.68
CA GLU A 163 -16.42 -10.74 -8.56
C GLU A 163 -17.22 -9.66 -7.81
N ASN A 164 -17.62 -8.58 -8.51
CA ASN A 164 -18.41 -7.47 -7.96
C ASN A 164 -17.72 -6.65 -6.84
N LEU A 165 -16.40 -6.73 -6.73
CA LEU A 165 -15.61 -5.78 -5.95
C LEU A 165 -15.43 -4.50 -6.77
N THR A 166 -15.65 -3.35 -6.16
CA THR A 166 -15.43 -2.07 -6.84
C THR A 166 -14.07 -1.53 -6.42
N SER A 167 -13.14 -1.47 -7.37
CA SER A 167 -11.85 -0.80 -7.23
C SER A 167 -12.07 0.70 -7.43
N ASP A 168 -11.47 1.50 -6.57
CA ASP A 168 -11.40 2.96 -6.63
C ASP A 168 -9.92 3.33 -6.69
N ILE A 169 -9.48 4.00 -7.77
CA ILE A 169 -8.09 4.42 -7.92
C ILE A 169 -7.99 5.92 -8.16
N TRP A 170 -6.95 6.52 -7.60
CA TRP A 170 -6.60 7.90 -7.85
C TRP A 170 -5.10 8.14 -7.83
N HIS A 171 -4.64 9.09 -8.63
CA HIS A 171 -3.27 9.56 -8.61
C HIS A 171 -3.16 11.02 -9.07
N CYS A 172 -2.00 11.64 -8.80
CA CYS A 172 -1.72 12.98 -9.31
C CYS A 172 -1.45 12.97 -10.82
N ASN A 173 -1.63 14.12 -11.45
CA ASN A 173 -1.15 14.35 -12.80
C ASN A 173 0.38 14.45 -12.86
N ALA A 174 0.92 14.63 -14.07
CA ALA A 174 2.36 14.65 -14.32
C ALA A 174 3.14 15.69 -13.48
N THR A 175 2.50 16.77 -13.03
CA THR A 175 3.11 17.84 -12.23
C THR A 175 2.78 17.76 -10.73
N GLY A 176 2.15 16.67 -10.28
CA GLY A 176 1.90 16.41 -8.86
C GLY A 176 0.61 17.02 -8.31
N VAL A 177 -0.36 17.34 -9.15
CA VAL A 177 -1.67 17.89 -8.74
C VAL A 177 -2.74 16.79 -8.77
N TYR A 178 -3.48 16.67 -7.66
CA TYR A 178 -4.68 15.83 -7.55
C TYR A 178 -5.93 16.64 -7.87
N ALA A 179 -6.80 16.11 -8.72
CA ALA A 179 -8.13 16.66 -8.97
C ALA A 179 -9.01 16.62 -7.71
N GLY A 180 -10.06 17.41 -7.65
CA GLY A 180 -11.10 17.29 -6.62
C GLY A 180 -10.70 17.75 -5.22
N VAL A 181 -9.47 18.27 -5.02
CA VAL A 181 -8.98 18.71 -3.71
C VAL A 181 -8.29 20.06 -3.80
N VAL A 182 -8.74 21.02 -3.00
CA VAL A 182 -8.09 22.33 -2.85
C VAL A 182 -7.40 22.35 -1.49
N ALA A 183 -6.07 22.23 -1.47
CA ALA A 183 -5.30 22.14 -0.23
C ALA A 183 -3.88 22.67 -0.42
N THR A 184 -3.28 23.18 0.65
CA THR A 184 -1.84 23.53 0.67
C THR A 184 -1.01 22.30 0.33
N GLY A 185 -0.10 22.45 -0.64
CA GLY A 185 0.74 21.35 -1.12
C GLY A 185 0.14 20.56 -2.30
N ASN A 186 -1.11 20.83 -2.69
CA ASN A 186 -1.71 20.26 -3.89
C ASN A 186 -1.83 21.31 -5.01
N GLY A 187 -0.77 21.48 -5.80
CA GLY A 187 -0.74 22.45 -6.89
C GLY A 187 -0.94 23.91 -6.43
N ASP A 188 -1.71 24.68 -7.21
CA ASP A 188 -2.13 26.03 -6.84
C ASP A 188 -3.33 25.96 -5.89
N SER A 189 -3.08 26.14 -4.59
CA SER A 189 -4.13 26.12 -3.57
C SER A 189 -5.12 27.29 -3.66
N THR A 190 -4.90 28.25 -4.56
CA THR A 190 -5.84 29.35 -4.83
C THR A 190 -6.78 29.06 -6.01
N ASP A 191 -6.53 27.98 -6.76
CA ASP A 191 -7.46 27.49 -7.79
C ASP A 191 -8.64 26.74 -7.15
N GLU A 192 -9.65 27.48 -6.73
CA GLU A 192 -10.88 26.90 -6.16
C GLU A 192 -11.62 26.01 -7.17
N SER A 193 -11.41 26.19 -8.49
CA SER A 193 -12.05 25.36 -9.50
C SER A 193 -11.54 23.91 -9.50
N ASN A 194 -10.39 23.64 -8.85
CA ASN A 194 -9.86 22.29 -8.75
C ASN A 194 -10.80 21.35 -7.97
N ILE A 195 -11.66 21.87 -7.09
CA ILE A 195 -12.64 21.07 -6.33
C ILE A 195 -13.62 20.33 -7.24
N ASP A 196 -13.91 20.86 -8.42
CA ASP A 196 -14.87 20.29 -9.38
C ASP A 196 -14.19 19.45 -10.48
N LYS A 197 -12.86 19.35 -10.47
CA LYS A 197 -12.12 18.51 -11.42
C LYS A 197 -12.16 17.05 -10.97
N THR A 198 -12.18 16.14 -11.93
CA THR A 198 -12.25 14.70 -11.65
C THR A 198 -11.15 13.88 -12.32
N PHE A 199 -10.21 14.48 -13.05
CA PHE A 199 -9.19 13.74 -13.79
C PHE A 199 -8.41 12.76 -12.90
N LEU A 200 -7.96 11.66 -13.52
CA LEU A 200 -7.06 10.65 -12.95
C LEU A 200 -7.60 9.97 -11.69
N ARG A 201 -8.93 9.87 -11.65
CA ARG A 201 -9.70 9.24 -10.60
C ARG A 201 -10.83 8.41 -11.20
N GLY A 202 -11.15 7.28 -10.61
CA GLY A 202 -12.33 6.54 -11.04
C GLY A 202 -12.44 5.16 -10.45
N LEU A 203 -13.66 4.64 -10.56
CA LEU A 203 -14.03 3.34 -10.07
C LEU A 203 -14.35 2.37 -11.21
N GLN A 204 -14.06 1.10 -11.00
CA GLN A 204 -14.49 -0.01 -11.86
C GLN A 204 -14.90 -1.18 -10.99
N THR A 205 -15.93 -1.91 -11.41
CA THR A 205 -16.37 -3.14 -10.77
C THR A 205 -15.71 -4.34 -11.45
N THR A 206 -15.16 -5.26 -10.66
CA THR A 206 -14.49 -6.46 -11.15
C THR A 206 -15.45 -7.38 -11.89
N ASP A 207 -14.94 -7.97 -12.97
CA ASP A 207 -15.62 -9.05 -13.69
C ASP A 207 -15.54 -10.40 -12.96
N SER A 208 -16.04 -11.46 -13.60
CA SER A 208 -16.02 -12.84 -13.05
C SER A 208 -14.61 -13.43 -12.89
N ASP A 209 -13.59 -12.85 -13.52
CA ASP A 209 -12.19 -13.22 -13.32
C ASP A 209 -11.51 -12.29 -12.29
N GLY A 210 -12.27 -11.45 -11.59
CA GLY A 210 -11.83 -10.56 -10.52
C GLY A 210 -11.02 -9.37 -11.02
N VAL A 211 -11.27 -8.90 -12.24
CA VAL A 211 -10.39 -7.94 -12.92
C VAL A 211 -11.10 -6.63 -13.22
N VAL A 212 -10.36 -5.53 -13.10
CA VAL A 212 -10.70 -4.24 -13.67
C VAL A 212 -9.58 -3.77 -14.60
N GLN A 213 -9.96 -2.98 -15.61
CA GLN A 213 -9.01 -2.32 -16.49
C GLN A 213 -9.29 -0.82 -16.58
N TYR A 214 -8.22 -0.02 -16.52
CA TYR A 214 -8.28 1.43 -16.64
C TYR A 214 -7.40 1.94 -17.77
N GLU A 215 -7.75 3.08 -18.35
CA GLU A 215 -6.89 3.90 -19.21
C GLU A 215 -6.60 5.22 -18.49
N SER A 216 -5.32 5.52 -18.28
CA SER A 216 -4.84 6.74 -17.61
C SER A 216 -3.52 7.23 -18.23
N ILE A 217 -2.81 8.09 -17.51
CA ILE A 217 -1.40 8.42 -17.71
C ILE A 217 -0.54 7.87 -16.57
N PHE A 218 0.77 7.80 -16.77
CA PHE A 218 1.73 7.52 -15.71
C PHE A 218 1.70 8.68 -14.70
N PRO A 219 1.62 8.40 -13.39
CA PRO A 219 1.52 9.45 -12.38
C PRO A 219 2.78 10.32 -12.29
N GLY A 220 2.61 11.59 -11.95
CA GLY A 220 3.74 12.45 -11.57
C GLY A 220 4.19 12.18 -10.14
N TYR A 221 4.77 13.21 -9.51
CA TYR A 221 5.14 13.16 -8.10
C TYR A 221 4.87 14.51 -7.43
N TYR A 222 4.64 14.48 -6.12
CA TYR A 222 4.55 15.66 -5.27
C TYR A 222 5.54 15.54 -4.13
N SER A 223 5.86 16.68 -3.50
CA SER A 223 6.93 16.75 -2.52
C SER A 223 6.70 15.81 -1.33
N GLY A 224 7.71 15.02 -1.00
CA GLY A 224 7.72 14.15 0.18
C GLY A 224 7.19 12.74 -0.04
N ARG A 225 6.79 12.38 -1.27
CA ARG A 225 6.36 11.02 -1.63
C ARG A 225 7.02 10.52 -2.92
N ALA A 226 7.29 9.22 -2.99
CA ALA A 226 7.61 8.53 -4.24
C ALA A 226 6.42 8.57 -5.21
N THR A 227 6.65 8.38 -6.51
CA THR A 227 5.57 8.24 -7.49
C THR A 227 4.70 7.03 -7.17
N HIS A 228 3.38 7.22 -7.06
CA HIS A 228 2.43 6.19 -6.66
C HIS A 228 1.04 6.39 -7.26
N VAL A 229 0.24 5.34 -7.20
CA VAL A 229 -1.22 5.37 -7.42
C VAL A 229 -1.89 4.74 -6.20
N HIS A 230 -2.98 5.34 -5.75
CA HIS A 230 -3.75 4.81 -4.63
C HIS A 230 -4.80 3.81 -5.10
N VAL A 231 -5.18 2.91 -4.21
CA VAL A 231 -6.30 1.99 -4.39
C VAL A 231 -7.12 1.89 -3.11
N GLU A 232 -8.43 2.01 -3.24
CA GLU A 232 -9.41 1.60 -2.24
C GLU A 232 -10.33 0.56 -2.88
N THR A 233 -10.73 -0.47 -2.13
CA THR A 233 -11.66 -1.48 -2.64
C THR A 233 -12.92 -1.53 -1.80
N HIS A 234 -14.05 -1.57 -2.48
CA HIS A 234 -15.36 -1.57 -1.86
C HIS A 234 -16.12 -2.85 -2.19
N LEU A 235 -16.82 -3.38 -1.19
CA LEU A 235 -17.79 -4.45 -1.33
C LEU A 235 -19.19 -3.91 -1.03
N ASN A 236 -20.20 -4.44 -1.73
CA ASN A 236 -21.61 -4.17 -1.45
C ASN A 236 -22.05 -2.69 -1.55
N GLY A 237 -21.37 -1.86 -2.33
CA GLY A 237 -21.87 -0.51 -2.64
C GLY A 237 -22.81 -0.50 -3.84
N THR A 238 -23.18 0.71 -4.28
CA THR A 238 -24.20 0.92 -5.31
C THR A 238 -23.71 1.94 -6.33
N VAL A 239 -23.83 1.57 -7.61
CA VAL A 239 -23.69 2.51 -8.72
C VAL A 239 -25.01 3.28 -8.87
N LEU A 240 -24.92 4.60 -8.78
CA LEU A 240 -26.04 5.51 -8.90
C LEU A 240 -26.38 5.80 -10.38
N PRO A 241 -27.61 6.24 -10.71
CA PRO A 241 -28.02 6.50 -12.09
C PRO A 241 -27.20 7.58 -12.82
N ASN A 242 -26.53 8.47 -12.08
CA ASN A 242 -25.62 9.49 -12.61
C ASN A 242 -24.19 8.94 -12.86
N GLY A 243 -23.97 7.63 -12.68
CA GLY A 243 -22.68 6.99 -12.89
C GLY A 243 -21.69 7.14 -11.73
N THR A 244 -22.09 7.72 -10.60
CA THR A 244 -21.24 7.78 -9.39
C THR A 244 -21.48 6.59 -8.47
N TYR A 245 -20.60 6.40 -7.49
CA TYR A 245 -20.66 5.28 -6.53
C TYR A 245 -21.01 5.74 -5.11
N THR A 246 -21.72 4.91 -4.34
CA THR A 246 -22.00 5.19 -2.92
C THR A 246 -22.15 3.93 -2.07
N GLY A 247 -21.95 4.07 -0.77
CA GLY A 247 -22.11 3.00 0.22
C GLY A 247 -21.01 1.94 0.16
N GLY A 248 -21.34 0.75 0.65
CA GLY A 248 -20.41 -0.39 0.74
C GLY A 248 -19.51 -0.36 1.97
N SER A 249 -18.75 -1.45 2.14
CA SER A 249 -17.68 -1.60 3.12
C SER A 249 -16.33 -1.60 2.42
N ILE A 250 -15.31 -1.03 3.05
CA ILE A 250 -13.97 -0.95 2.50
C ILE A 250 -13.20 -2.22 2.86
N ALA A 251 -12.79 -3.01 1.88
CA ALA A 251 -12.09 -4.27 2.10
C ALA A 251 -10.57 -4.12 2.05
N HIS A 252 -10.07 -3.04 1.47
CA HIS A 252 -8.64 -2.77 1.35
C HIS A 252 -8.39 -1.29 1.02
N ILE A 253 -7.33 -0.73 1.58
CA ILE A 253 -6.77 0.59 1.24
C ILE A 253 -5.28 0.37 1.03
N GLY A 254 -4.71 0.93 -0.03
CA GLY A 254 -3.32 0.70 -0.37
C GLY A 254 -2.76 1.67 -1.42
N GLN A 255 -1.50 1.46 -1.76
CA GLN A 255 -0.82 2.19 -2.82
C GLN A 255 0.04 1.22 -3.64
N PHE A 256 0.12 1.48 -4.93
CA PHE A 256 1.08 0.85 -5.82
C PHE A 256 2.20 1.81 -6.18
N PHE A 257 3.40 1.27 -6.29
CA PHE A 257 4.61 2.00 -6.67
C PHE A 257 5.19 1.46 -7.99
N PHE A 258 6.23 2.13 -8.48
CA PHE A 258 6.85 1.83 -9.76
C PHE A 258 8.36 1.68 -9.59
N ASP A 259 8.99 0.91 -10.47
CA ASP A 259 10.44 0.81 -10.52
C ASP A 259 11.10 2.19 -10.63
N GLN A 260 12.15 2.41 -9.84
CA GLN A 260 12.84 3.70 -9.79
C GLN A 260 13.43 4.09 -11.16
N ASP A 261 13.87 3.11 -11.96
CA ASP A 261 14.38 3.34 -13.30
C ASP A 261 13.27 3.81 -14.26
N LEU A 262 12.07 3.23 -14.17
CA LEU A 262 10.91 3.67 -14.95
C LEU A 262 10.49 5.10 -14.58
N ILE A 263 10.43 5.42 -13.28
CA ILE A 263 10.16 6.77 -12.78
C ILE A 263 11.19 7.75 -13.36
N THR A 264 12.48 7.38 -13.31
CA THR A 264 13.58 8.22 -13.80
C THR A 264 13.44 8.46 -15.31
N GLU A 265 13.11 7.43 -16.10
CA GLU A 265 12.92 7.55 -17.55
C GLU A 265 11.74 8.47 -17.90
N VAL A 266 10.56 8.22 -17.31
CA VAL A 266 9.35 9.01 -17.59
C VAL A 266 9.53 10.48 -17.20
N ASN A 267 10.22 10.76 -16.09
CA ASN A 267 10.47 12.13 -15.63
C ASN A 267 11.35 12.96 -16.58
N THR A 268 11.99 12.34 -17.58
CA THR A 268 12.72 13.07 -18.63
C THR A 268 11.82 13.64 -19.73
N LEU A 269 10.56 13.20 -19.80
CA LEU A 269 9.63 13.58 -20.86
C LEU A 269 8.75 14.76 -20.45
N THR A 270 8.39 15.61 -21.40
CA THR A 270 7.29 16.57 -21.19
C THR A 270 5.95 15.82 -21.10
N PRO A 271 5.05 16.17 -20.16
CA PRO A 271 5.11 17.31 -19.22
C PRO A 271 5.78 17.01 -17.86
N TYR A 272 6.24 15.78 -17.61
CA TYR A 272 6.88 15.40 -16.35
C TYR A 272 8.13 16.23 -16.04
N SER A 273 8.91 16.56 -17.06
CA SER A 273 10.09 17.44 -16.97
C SER A 273 9.79 18.85 -16.43
N ASP A 274 8.53 19.28 -16.50
CA ASP A 274 8.08 20.60 -16.05
C ASP A 274 7.68 20.58 -14.56
N ASN A 275 7.68 19.42 -13.92
CA ASN A 275 7.38 19.27 -12.51
C ASN A 275 8.51 19.85 -11.64
N THR A 276 8.21 20.92 -10.89
CA THR A 276 9.19 21.61 -10.04
C THR A 276 9.21 21.12 -8.59
N ASN A 277 8.42 20.10 -8.24
CA ASN A 277 8.44 19.52 -6.90
C ASN A 277 9.81 18.88 -6.59
N THR A 278 10.12 18.73 -5.30
CA THR A 278 11.30 17.96 -4.88
C THR A 278 11.00 16.47 -5.02
N ILE A 279 11.83 15.75 -5.77
CA ILE A 279 11.71 14.29 -5.93
C ILE A 279 12.04 13.60 -4.61
N THR A 280 11.21 12.65 -4.22
CA THR A 280 11.49 11.65 -3.20
C THR A 280 11.63 10.30 -3.89
N THR A 281 12.77 9.62 -3.70
CA THR A 281 13.00 8.30 -4.33
C THR A 281 12.24 7.21 -3.59
N ASN A 282 12.06 6.03 -4.20
CA ASN A 282 11.49 4.86 -3.51
C ASN A 282 12.28 4.50 -2.24
N ALA A 283 13.60 4.67 -2.26
CA ALA A 283 14.47 4.39 -1.11
C ALA A 283 14.28 5.39 0.05
N ASP A 284 13.81 6.60 -0.26
CA ASP A 284 13.59 7.68 0.72
C ASP A 284 12.11 7.83 1.15
N ASP A 285 11.18 7.18 0.46
CA ASP A 285 9.75 7.25 0.77
C ASP A 285 9.38 6.31 1.91
N ARG A 286 8.85 6.88 2.99
CA ARG A 286 8.47 6.13 4.20
C ARG A 286 7.39 5.07 3.98
N VAL A 287 6.49 5.25 3.02
CA VAL A 287 5.40 4.31 2.72
C VAL A 287 5.97 3.13 1.97
N VAL A 288 6.83 3.37 0.97
CA VAL A 288 7.59 2.31 0.31
C VAL A 288 8.39 1.51 1.33
N GLN A 289 9.14 2.19 2.21
CA GLN A 289 9.91 1.49 3.25
C GLN A 289 8.99 0.71 4.21
N GLY A 290 7.82 1.24 4.55
CA GLY A 290 6.83 0.55 5.38
C GLY A 290 6.28 -0.73 4.73
N GLU A 291 6.01 -0.72 3.43
CA GLU A 291 5.63 -1.92 2.68
C GLU A 291 6.77 -2.95 2.67
N LEU A 292 8.00 -2.52 2.36
CA LEU A 292 9.16 -3.40 2.29
C LEU A 292 9.52 -4.03 3.65
N ASP A 293 9.42 -3.26 4.74
CA ASP A 293 9.61 -3.75 6.11
C ASP A 293 8.57 -4.81 6.50
N ASN A 294 7.42 -4.79 5.83
CA ASN A 294 6.39 -5.80 5.98
C ASN A 294 6.59 -6.99 5.03
N ASP A 295 7.65 -7.11 4.22
CA ASP A 295 7.80 -8.21 3.25
C ASP A 295 6.70 -8.19 2.16
N SER A 296 6.17 -6.99 1.88
CA SER A 296 5.27 -6.70 0.76
C SER A 296 6.08 -6.31 -0.47
N ASP A 297 5.57 -6.67 -1.66
CA ASP A 297 6.05 -6.17 -2.94
C ASP A 297 4.96 -5.26 -3.54
N PRO A 298 5.04 -3.94 -3.36
CA PRO A 298 3.99 -3.03 -3.79
C PRO A 298 4.21 -2.48 -5.21
N PHE A 299 5.14 -3.05 -5.98
CA PHE A 299 5.50 -2.55 -7.30
C PHE A 299 4.63 -3.15 -8.41
N LEU A 300 4.18 -2.30 -9.34
CA LEU A 300 3.48 -2.76 -10.54
C LEU A 300 4.45 -3.39 -11.54
N ASN A 301 4.04 -4.52 -12.11
CA ASN A 301 4.69 -5.07 -13.30
C ASN A 301 4.29 -4.24 -14.53
N TYR A 302 5.18 -4.15 -15.52
CA TYR A 302 4.89 -3.41 -16.73
C TYR A 302 5.59 -3.93 -17.98
N VAL A 303 5.03 -3.60 -19.14
CA VAL A 303 5.67 -3.72 -20.45
C VAL A 303 5.49 -2.45 -21.25
N LEU A 304 6.48 -2.12 -22.09
CA LEU A 304 6.36 -1.06 -23.07
C LEU A 304 5.41 -1.49 -24.20
N LEU A 305 4.44 -0.63 -24.52
CA LEU A 305 3.56 -0.83 -25.68
C LEU A 305 4.30 -0.59 -27.00
N GLY A 306 5.42 0.13 -27.01
CA GLY A 306 6.25 0.32 -28.19
C GLY A 306 7.72 0.03 -27.94
N ASP A 307 8.58 0.94 -28.38
CA ASP A 307 10.03 0.87 -28.26
C ASP A 307 10.55 1.80 -27.15
N SER A 308 9.74 2.73 -26.68
CA SER A 308 10.02 3.61 -25.54
C SER A 308 8.79 3.80 -24.64
N VAL A 309 9.00 4.39 -23.46
CA VAL A 309 7.88 4.73 -22.55
C VAL A 309 6.88 5.71 -23.18
N SER A 310 7.28 6.54 -24.16
CA SER A 310 6.37 7.48 -24.83
C SER A 310 5.32 6.80 -25.71
N ASP A 311 5.55 5.56 -26.12
CA ASP A 311 4.57 4.75 -26.87
C ASP A 311 3.47 4.18 -25.96
N GLY A 312 3.62 4.34 -24.64
CA GLY A 312 2.69 3.92 -23.62
C GLY A 312 3.10 2.63 -22.90
N LEU A 313 2.42 2.36 -21.80
CA LEU A 313 2.72 1.28 -20.87
C LEU A 313 1.48 0.40 -20.68
N PHE A 314 1.68 -0.90 -20.55
CA PHE A 314 0.68 -1.82 -20.01
C PHE A 314 1.18 -2.28 -18.65
N MET A 315 0.40 -2.02 -17.59
CA MET A 315 0.78 -2.30 -16.21
C MET A 315 -0.20 -3.26 -15.55
N TRP A 316 0.30 -4.15 -14.70
CA TRP A 316 -0.54 -5.09 -13.99
C TRP A 316 -0.03 -5.44 -12.60
N VAL A 317 -0.96 -5.84 -11.75
CA VAL A 317 -0.69 -6.40 -10.43
C VAL A 317 -1.85 -7.33 -10.05
N THR A 318 -1.55 -8.35 -9.25
CA THR A 318 -2.55 -9.20 -8.62
C THR A 318 -2.56 -8.88 -7.13
N LEU A 319 -3.67 -8.33 -6.66
CA LEU A 319 -3.90 -7.95 -5.28
C LEU A 319 -4.65 -9.02 -4.51
N TYR A 320 -4.17 -9.31 -3.32
CA TYR A 320 -4.77 -10.27 -2.41
C TYR A 320 -5.56 -9.54 -1.31
N VAL A 321 -6.87 -9.68 -1.33
CA VAL A 321 -7.79 -8.92 -0.46
C VAL A 321 -8.47 -9.86 0.55
N ASP A 322 -8.52 -9.45 1.81
CA ASP A 322 -9.37 -10.10 2.82
C ASP A 322 -10.77 -9.51 2.76
N THR A 323 -11.69 -10.21 2.08
CA THR A 323 -13.08 -9.78 1.91
C THR A 323 -13.88 -9.72 3.21
N SER A 324 -13.34 -10.27 4.30
CA SER A 324 -13.91 -10.17 5.64
C SER A 324 -13.46 -8.93 6.42
N ALA A 325 -12.44 -8.21 5.92
CA ALA A 325 -11.97 -6.98 6.53
C ALA A 325 -12.93 -5.81 6.24
N SER A 326 -12.92 -4.84 7.14
CA SER A 326 -13.71 -3.61 7.01
C SER A 326 -12.91 -2.43 7.57
N TYR A 327 -12.47 -1.55 6.69
CA TYR A 327 -11.73 -0.34 6.99
C TYR A 327 -12.63 0.90 6.92
N THR A 328 -12.07 2.06 7.31
CA THR A 328 -12.70 3.37 7.23
C THR A 328 -11.75 4.34 6.54
N SER A 329 -12.24 5.11 5.59
CA SER A 329 -11.49 6.18 4.92
C SER A 329 -11.88 7.57 5.45
N SER A 330 -10.98 8.54 5.32
CA SER A 330 -11.12 9.91 5.79
C SER A 330 -11.01 10.89 4.61
N PRO A 331 -12.05 10.94 3.74
CA PRO A 331 -12.00 11.69 2.49
C PRO A 331 -11.72 13.18 2.72
N ALA A 332 -10.93 13.77 1.83
CA ALA A 332 -10.68 15.21 1.80
C ALA A 332 -11.86 15.98 1.22
N SER A 333 -12.56 15.40 0.26
CA SER A 333 -13.74 15.95 -0.40
C SER A 333 -14.70 14.85 -0.84
N GLU A 334 -15.91 15.24 -1.22
CA GLU A 334 -16.94 14.37 -1.78
C GLU A 334 -17.44 14.97 -3.09
N LEU A 335 -17.51 14.15 -4.14
CA LEU A 335 -18.17 14.51 -5.39
C LEU A 335 -19.68 14.30 -5.23
N THR A 336 -20.42 15.41 -5.23
CA THR A 336 -21.88 15.40 -5.11
C THR A 336 -22.55 15.67 -6.46
N ALA A 337 -23.89 15.59 -6.49
CA ALA A 337 -24.66 15.97 -7.68
C ALA A 337 -24.49 17.44 -8.08
N ASP A 338 -24.09 18.31 -7.13
CA ASP A 338 -23.91 19.75 -7.33
C ASP A 338 -22.44 20.15 -7.52
N GLY A 339 -21.51 19.19 -7.60
CA GLY A 339 -20.07 19.42 -7.70
C GLY A 339 -19.29 18.90 -6.49
N GLY A 340 -17.99 19.23 -6.44
CA GLY A 340 -17.11 18.80 -5.36
C GLY A 340 -17.31 19.63 -4.09
N VAL A 341 -17.33 18.97 -2.94
CA VAL A 341 -17.50 19.62 -1.63
C VAL A 341 -16.39 19.15 -0.69
N ALA A 342 -15.67 20.08 -0.08
CA ALA A 342 -14.66 19.74 0.92
C ALA A 342 -15.30 19.14 2.18
N VAL A 343 -14.73 18.06 2.70
CA VAL A 343 -15.20 17.40 3.93
C VAL A 343 -14.52 18.04 5.14
N SER A 344 -15.32 18.55 6.08
CA SER A 344 -14.80 19.15 7.31
C SER A 344 -14.09 18.11 8.17
N GLY A 345 -12.81 18.32 8.48
CA GLY A 345 -12.00 17.37 9.25
C GLY A 345 -11.43 16.21 8.43
N GLY A 346 -11.59 16.24 7.10
CA GLY A 346 -10.88 15.34 6.20
C GLY A 346 -9.36 15.53 6.28
N THR A 347 -8.61 14.56 5.76
CA THR A 347 -7.14 14.48 5.83
C THR A 347 -6.40 15.59 5.06
N SER A 348 -7.10 16.57 4.48
CA SER A 348 -6.53 17.70 3.74
C SER A 348 -5.77 18.74 4.59
N SER A 349 -5.70 18.55 5.92
CA SER A 349 -4.89 19.41 6.79
C SER A 349 -3.42 18.98 6.83
N GLY A 350 -2.61 19.62 5.99
CA GLY A 350 -1.15 19.57 6.11
C GLY A 350 -0.72 19.96 7.53
N SER A 351 0.02 19.05 8.18
CA SER A 351 0.59 19.24 9.51
C SER A 351 1.51 20.46 9.52
N SER A 352 1.01 21.60 10.01
CA SER A 352 1.86 22.77 10.26
C SER A 352 2.60 22.57 11.58
N GLY A 353 3.82 22.04 11.49
CA GLY A 353 4.83 22.22 12.52
C GLY A 353 5.18 23.71 12.62
N GLY A 354 4.59 24.40 13.60
CA GLY A 354 4.86 25.80 13.91
C GLY A 354 5.35 25.93 15.34
N THR A 355 6.67 26.04 15.49
CA THR A 355 7.38 26.41 16.70
C THR A 355 6.80 27.66 17.37
N GLY A 356 6.66 27.63 18.69
CA GLY A 356 6.30 28.82 19.47
C GLY A 356 7.36 29.92 19.39
N SER A 357 6.89 31.16 19.32
CA SER A 357 7.64 32.33 19.77
C SER A 357 6.67 33.46 20.12
N ASP A 358 6.85 33.99 21.34
CA ASP A 358 6.19 35.16 21.92
C ASP A 358 6.14 36.40 21.01
N GLY A 359 5.08 37.21 21.13
CA GLY A 359 5.11 38.59 20.59
C GLY A 359 3.77 39.31 20.43
N SER A 360 3.20 39.78 21.55
CA SER A 360 2.41 41.02 21.75
C SER A 360 1.80 41.77 20.54
N GLY A 361 0.48 42.02 20.58
CA GLY A 361 -0.18 43.09 19.81
C GLY A 361 -1.71 43.00 19.83
N GLY A 362 -2.36 43.65 20.80
CA GLY A 362 -3.78 43.48 21.09
C GLY A 362 -4.78 44.25 20.22
N ASN A 363 -6.07 43.91 20.39
CA ASN A 363 -7.15 44.77 20.92
C ASN A 363 -8.51 44.36 20.30
N GLY A 364 -9.50 44.00 21.12
CA GLY A 364 -10.86 43.78 20.62
C GLY A 364 -11.81 42.97 21.51
N THR A 365 -12.21 43.54 22.65
CA THR A 365 -13.55 43.41 23.28
C THR A 365 -14.18 42.02 23.54
N MET A 366 -14.22 41.60 24.81
CA MET A 366 -15.14 40.60 25.35
C MET A 366 -16.47 41.21 25.83
N PRO A 367 -17.58 40.46 25.87
CA PRO A 367 -18.64 40.64 26.85
C PRO A 367 -18.54 39.62 28.02
N SER A 368 -18.92 40.14 29.19
CA SER A 368 -18.83 39.58 30.54
C SER A 368 -19.84 38.46 30.86
N GLY A 369 -19.44 37.50 31.70
CA GLY A 369 -20.33 36.61 32.44
C GLY A 369 -19.60 35.98 33.63
N ALA A 370 -20.16 36.17 34.84
CA ALA A 370 -19.51 36.02 36.14
C ALA A 370 -19.27 34.56 36.61
N ALA A 371 -18.28 34.39 37.49
CA ALA A 371 -17.98 33.16 38.23
C ALA A 371 -18.70 33.13 39.59
N PRO A 372 -19.02 31.93 40.13
CA PRO A 372 -19.18 31.74 41.56
C PRO A 372 -18.01 30.95 42.17
N SER A 373 -17.52 31.52 43.26
CA SER A 373 -16.61 30.99 44.28
C SER A 373 -17.22 29.87 45.12
N GLY A 374 -16.40 28.97 45.69
CA GLY A 374 -16.77 28.31 46.95
C GLY A 374 -16.12 26.97 47.28
N ALA A 375 -14.99 27.04 47.99
CA ALA A 375 -14.54 26.20 49.11
C ALA A 375 -14.82 24.68 49.18
N VAL A 376 -13.71 23.94 49.34
CA VAL A 376 -13.56 22.64 50.00
C VAL A 376 -14.07 22.63 51.45
N PRO A 377 -14.51 21.46 51.94
CA PRO A 377 -13.97 21.00 53.23
C PRO A 377 -13.59 19.51 53.26
N SER A 378 -12.51 19.26 53.99
CA SER A 378 -11.98 18.00 54.50
C SER A 378 -12.81 17.45 55.68
N GLY A 379 -12.92 16.13 55.81
CA GLY A 379 -13.43 15.49 57.05
C GLY A 379 -13.64 13.98 56.94
N SER A 380 -12.85 13.26 57.73
CA SER A 380 -12.70 11.79 57.85
C SER A 380 -13.77 11.07 58.70
N VAL A 381 -13.92 9.75 58.47
CA VAL A 381 -13.94 8.60 59.45
C VAL A 381 -15.03 7.52 59.19
N SER A 382 -14.55 6.27 59.12
CA SER A 382 -15.14 4.94 59.40
C SER A 382 -16.40 4.40 58.70
N GLY A 383 -16.23 3.22 58.10
CA GLY A 383 -16.83 2.01 58.68
C GLY A 383 -17.52 1.01 57.73
N THR A 384 -16.85 -0.14 57.54
CA THR A 384 -17.43 -1.51 57.56
C THR A 384 -17.70 -2.25 56.22
N ILE A 385 -16.76 -3.16 55.92
CA ILE A 385 -16.87 -4.60 55.57
C ILE A 385 -17.88 -5.07 54.52
N GLY A 386 -17.34 -5.70 53.47
CA GLY A 386 -17.97 -6.76 52.68
C GLY A 386 -16.92 -7.47 51.82
N GLY A 387 -16.41 -8.61 52.29
CA GLY A 387 -15.37 -9.38 51.59
C GLY A 387 -15.93 -10.36 50.55
N SER A 388 -15.06 -10.80 49.64
CA SER A 388 -15.17 -12.08 48.92
C SER A 388 -13.80 -12.47 48.37
N ASN A 389 -13.27 -13.59 48.87
CA ASN A 389 -12.06 -14.27 48.43
C ASN A 389 -12.25 -14.92 47.05
N ALA A 390 -11.24 -14.87 46.19
CA ALA A 390 -10.91 -15.99 45.30
C ALA A 390 -9.40 -16.00 44.97
N THR A 391 -8.82 -17.14 45.27
CA THR A 391 -7.42 -17.58 45.21
C THR A 391 -6.83 -17.62 43.80
N VAL A 392 -5.61 -17.11 43.65
CA VAL A 392 -4.73 -17.31 42.48
C VAL A 392 -3.86 -18.54 42.72
N SER A 393 -3.95 -19.54 41.84
CA SER A 393 -3.04 -20.69 41.80
C SER A 393 -1.96 -20.45 40.74
N THR A 394 -0.71 -20.41 41.19
CA THR A 394 0.50 -20.37 40.36
C THR A 394 0.88 -21.79 39.94
N ALA A 395 0.91 -22.06 38.63
CA ALA A 395 1.43 -23.29 38.07
C ALA A 395 2.86 -23.06 37.57
N THR A 396 3.82 -23.67 38.24
CA THR A 396 5.23 -23.79 37.84
C THR A 396 5.39 -24.90 36.81
N ALA A 397 5.85 -24.56 35.60
CA ALA A 397 6.23 -25.54 34.58
C ALA A 397 7.73 -25.88 34.68
N ALA A 398 8.03 -27.16 34.86
CA ALA A 398 9.38 -27.71 34.94
C ALA A 398 9.96 -27.97 33.53
N SER A 399 11.17 -27.46 33.28
CA SER A 399 11.95 -27.72 32.08
C SER A 399 12.61 -29.10 32.13
N SER A 400 12.33 -29.96 31.16
CA SER A 400 13.06 -31.21 30.92
C SER A 400 14.09 -30.98 29.81
N GLY A 401 15.37 -31.05 30.18
CA GLY A 401 16.50 -30.97 29.25
C GLY A 401 16.71 -32.31 28.55
N SER A 402 16.78 -32.28 27.22
CA SER A 402 17.22 -33.41 26.40
C SER A 402 18.59 -33.08 25.81
N THR A 403 19.60 -33.83 26.23
CA THR A 403 20.99 -33.74 25.78
C THR A 403 21.15 -34.58 24.51
N ILE A 404 21.38 -33.94 23.36
CA ILE A 404 21.79 -34.66 22.14
C ILE A 404 23.32 -34.80 22.14
N VAL A 405 23.78 -36.04 22.22
CA VAL A 405 25.17 -36.45 22.09
C VAL A 405 25.52 -36.53 20.60
N SER A 406 26.49 -35.73 20.16
CA SER A 406 27.09 -35.82 18.83
C SER A 406 28.27 -36.80 18.88
N THR A 407 28.18 -37.91 18.14
CA THR A 407 29.29 -38.82 17.88
C THR A 407 29.76 -38.67 16.43
N SER A 408 30.96 -38.14 16.26
CA SER A 408 31.68 -38.09 14.98
C SER A 408 32.22 -39.47 14.64
N GLY A 409 31.75 -40.06 13.54
CA GLY A 409 32.31 -41.27 12.95
C GLY A 409 32.60 -41.05 11.47
N GLY A 410 33.87 -40.83 11.12
CA GLY A 410 34.32 -40.90 9.73
C GLY A 410 34.35 -42.34 9.24
N ASN A 411 34.10 -42.58 7.94
CA ASN A 411 35.13 -42.99 6.98
C ASN A 411 34.56 -43.32 5.57
N ARG A 412 35.41 -43.09 4.57
CA ARG A 412 35.50 -43.73 3.23
C ARG A 412 34.61 -43.23 2.08
N LYS A 413 35.19 -42.29 1.33
CA LYS A 413 35.03 -42.16 -0.12
C LYS A 413 35.37 -43.51 -0.80
N ARG A 414 34.46 -44.00 -1.65
CA ARG A 414 34.77 -44.99 -2.68
C ARG A 414 34.76 -44.30 -4.04
N VAL A 415 35.91 -44.43 -4.69
CA VAL A 415 36.16 -44.17 -6.11
C VAL A 415 35.34 -45.14 -6.94
N PHE A 416 34.66 -44.65 -7.98
CA PHE A 416 34.44 -45.39 -9.22
C PHE A 416 34.40 -44.38 -10.37
N GLY A 417 35.40 -44.44 -11.24
CA GLY A 417 35.35 -43.85 -12.57
C GLY A 417 34.77 -44.85 -13.56
N PHE A 418 34.22 -44.32 -14.64
CA PHE A 418 34.18 -45.00 -15.94
C PHE A 418 34.29 -43.94 -17.05
N LEU A 419 35.27 -44.17 -17.93
CA LEU A 419 35.33 -43.61 -19.27
C LEU A 419 34.16 -44.17 -20.10
N PHE A 420 33.45 -43.32 -20.84
CA PHE A 420 33.63 -43.09 -22.27
C PHE A 420 32.87 -41.83 -22.68
#